data_AF-A0A672T3T2-F1
#
_entry.id   AF-A0A672T3T2-F1
#
_cell.length_a   1.000
_cell.length_b   1.000
_cell.length_c   1.000
_cell.angle_alpha   90.00
_cell.angle_beta   90.00
_cell.angle_gamma   90.00
#
_symmetry.space_group_name_H-M   'P 1'
#
loop_
_entity.id
_entity.type
_entity.pdbx_description
1 polymer ?
#
loop_
_entity_poly.entity_id
_entity_poly.type
_entity_poly.pdbx_seq_one_letter_code
_entity_poly.pdbx_strand_id
1 'polypeptide(L)'
;VEHKRRSSEKCWWPNGVKRKRKNSQCSLKSTSVKIISVPGYIPSYLEKDEPCVVCGDKATGYHYRCITCEGCKGFFRRTIQKNLHPSYSCKYDSCCIIDKITRNQCQLCRFKKCISVGMAMDLVLNDSKRVAKRRLIEENRERKKKEEMVKTLHDRPEPTVSEWELIRMVTEAHRHTNAQGPHWKQKRKFLVRGPVVSECL
;
A
#
# COMPACT_ATOMS: atom_id res chain seq x y z
N VAL A 1 37.35 -1.94 37.77
CA VAL A 1 36.83 -1.19 36.60
C VAL A 1 37.57 -1.73 35.39
N GLU A 2 37.05 -2.77 34.74
CA GLU A 2 37.74 -3.44 33.64
C GLU A 2 36.85 -3.41 32.41
N HIS A 3 37.10 -2.39 31.58
CA HIS A 3 36.39 -2.16 30.33
C HIS A 3 36.82 -3.22 29.30
N LYS A 4 36.10 -4.34 29.26
CA LYS A 4 36.22 -5.32 28.17
C LYS A 4 35.68 -4.69 26.89
N ARG A 5 36.57 -4.12 26.08
CA ARG A 5 36.29 -3.64 24.71
C ARG A 5 35.69 -4.80 23.92
N ARG A 6 34.39 -4.71 23.62
CA ARG A 6 33.68 -5.66 22.77
C ARG A 6 34.13 -5.42 21.33
N SER A 7 35.03 -6.28 20.84
CA SER A 7 35.45 -6.29 19.44
C SER A 7 34.23 -6.48 18.55
N SER A 8 33.89 -5.45 17.77
CA SER A 8 32.83 -5.52 16.77
C SER A 8 33.38 -6.23 15.54
N GLU A 9 33.26 -7.56 15.50
CA GLU A 9 33.52 -8.32 14.28
C GLU A 9 32.51 -7.88 13.21
N LYS A 10 32.96 -7.01 12.31
CA LYS A 10 32.19 -6.61 11.13
C LYS A 10 32.06 -7.84 10.24
N CYS A 11 30.87 -8.45 10.18
CA CYS A 11 30.54 -9.38 9.11
C CYS A 11 30.78 -8.66 7.77
N TRP A 12 31.89 -8.98 7.11
CA TRP A 12 32.18 -8.53 5.76
C TRP A 12 31.31 -9.36 4.83
N TRP A 13 30.20 -8.79 4.36
CA TRP A 13 29.44 -9.37 3.27
C TRP A 13 30.23 -9.14 1.98
N PRO A 14 30.80 -10.19 1.34
CA PRO A 14 31.43 -10.01 0.06
C PRO A 14 30.35 -9.59 -0.94
N ASN A 15 30.68 -8.60 -1.77
CA ASN A 15 29.85 -8.01 -2.81
C ASN A 15 28.75 -7.06 -2.32
N GLY A 16 29.18 -5.87 -1.89
CA GLY A 16 28.50 -4.66 -2.34
C GLY A 16 29.19 -4.19 -3.61
N VAL A 17 28.44 -3.98 -4.70
CA VAL A 17 28.95 -3.24 -5.87
C VAL A 17 29.53 -1.93 -5.33
N LYS A 18 30.87 -1.80 -5.35
CA LYS A 18 31.55 -0.60 -4.88
C LYS A 18 31.16 0.53 -5.82
N ARG A 19 30.17 1.33 -5.44
CA ARG A 19 29.92 2.61 -6.11
C ARG A 19 31.13 3.48 -5.85
N LYS A 20 31.97 3.62 -6.88
CA LYS A 20 33.06 4.59 -6.95
C LYS A 20 32.41 5.95 -6.68
N ARG A 21 32.75 6.60 -5.56
CA ARG A 21 32.41 8.01 -5.33
C ARG A 21 33.10 8.80 -6.44
N LYS A 22 32.39 9.08 -7.53
CA LYS A 22 32.81 10.08 -8.50
C LYS A 22 32.57 11.42 -7.83
N ASN A 23 33.67 12.06 -7.42
CA ASN A 23 33.69 13.45 -7.04
C ASN A 23 33.13 14.26 -8.21
N SER A 24 31.88 14.67 -8.10
CA SER A 24 31.25 15.60 -9.02
C SER A 24 30.75 16.75 -8.17
N GLN A 25 31.56 17.80 -8.11
CA GLN A 25 31.02 19.13 -7.83
C GLN A 25 29.96 19.38 -8.90
N CYS A 26 28.67 19.35 -8.54
CA CYS A 26 27.64 19.92 -9.38
C CYS A 26 26.77 20.86 -8.56
N SER A 27 26.73 22.09 -9.05
CA SER A 27 26.02 23.24 -8.51
C SER A 27 24.53 22.94 -8.39
N LEU A 28 23.99 23.11 -7.18
CA LEU A 28 22.55 23.08 -6.92
C LEU A 28 21.91 24.28 -7.64
N LYS A 29 21.44 24.09 -8.87
CA LYS A 29 20.41 24.95 -9.45
C LYS A 29 19.06 24.31 -9.18
N SER A 30 18.30 24.93 -8.28
CA SER A 30 16.90 24.60 -7.99
C SER A 30 16.07 24.74 -9.26
N THR A 31 15.76 23.63 -9.91
CA THR A 31 14.61 23.55 -10.81
C THR A 31 13.54 22.74 -10.12
N SER A 32 12.40 23.38 -9.86
CA SER A 32 11.19 22.81 -9.30
C SER A 32 10.66 21.68 -10.19
N VAL A 33 11.07 20.44 -9.90
CA VAL A 33 10.55 19.24 -10.58
C VAL A 33 9.16 18.95 -10.02
N LYS A 34 8.12 19.17 -10.83
CA LYS A 34 6.77 18.70 -10.55
C LYS A 34 6.80 17.17 -10.48
N ILE A 35 6.63 16.62 -9.28
CA ILE A 35 6.56 15.17 -9.06
C ILE A 35 5.20 14.69 -9.56
N ILE A 36 5.16 14.21 -10.81
CA ILE A 36 4.01 13.51 -11.36
C ILE A 36 3.97 12.13 -10.72
N SER A 37 2.95 11.87 -9.89
CA SER A 37 2.71 10.60 -9.22
C SER A 37 2.10 9.58 -10.19
N VAL A 38 2.91 9.01 -11.08
CA VAL A 38 2.52 7.81 -11.85
C VAL A 38 2.84 6.55 -11.02
N PRO A 39 1.90 5.61 -10.83
CA PRO A 39 2.21 4.32 -10.22
C PRO A 39 3.17 3.55 -11.15
N GLY A 40 4.42 3.35 -10.71
CA GLY A 40 5.42 2.60 -11.47
C GLY A 40 6.48 3.42 -12.20
N TYR A 41 6.58 4.74 -11.97
CA TYR A 41 7.68 5.54 -12.52
C TYR A 41 9.02 5.12 -11.90
N ILE A 42 9.75 4.28 -12.62
CA ILE A 42 11.19 4.06 -12.44
C ILE A 42 11.86 5.23 -13.18
N PRO A 43 12.54 6.15 -12.48
CA PRO A 43 13.21 7.26 -13.15
C PRO A 43 14.21 6.75 -14.20
N SER A 44 14.28 7.43 -15.34
CA SER A 44 15.06 7.02 -16.53
C SER A 44 16.56 6.82 -16.30
N TYR A 45 17.10 7.31 -15.17
CA TYR A 45 18.49 7.12 -14.74
C TYR A 45 18.74 5.82 -13.95
N LEU A 46 17.71 5.01 -13.70
CA LEU A 46 17.88 3.64 -13.28
C LEU A 46 18.01 2.77 -14.53
N GLU A 47 19.19 2.18 -14.74
CA GLU A 47 19.35 1.13 -15.73
C GLU A 47 18.29 0.05 -15.48
N LYS A 48 17.57 -0.34 -16.54
CA LYS A 48 16.63 -1.46 -16.46
C LYS A 48 17.42 -2.66 -15.95
N ASP A 49 16.98 -3.24 -14.85
CA ASP A 49 17.53 -4.46 -14.21
C ASP A 49 18.60 -4.29 -13.13
N GLU A 50 18.74 -3.11 -12.49
CA GLU A 50 19.60 -3.00 -11.30
C GLU A 50 19.08 -3.91 -10.15
N PRO A 51 19.92 -4.81 -9.59
CA PRO A 51 19.46 -5.80 -8.62
C PRO A 51 19.26 -5.21 -7.22
N CYS A 52 18.41 -5.85 -6.42
CA CYS A 52 18.19 -5.47 -5.03
C CYS A 52 19.50 -5.55 -4.23
N VAL A 53 19.96 -4.42 -3.68
CA VAL A 53 21.25 -4.36 -2.96
C VAL A 53 21.29 -5.19 -1.67
N VAL A 54 20.15 -5.70 -1.20
CA VAL A 54 20.05 -6.56 0.00
C VAL A 54 20.15 -8.04 -0.34
N CYS A 55 19.49 -8.50 -1.40
CA CYS A 55 19.30 -9.95 -1.67
C CYS A 55 19.52 -10.36 -3.13
N GLY A 56 19.88 -9.43 -4.02
CA GLY A 56 20.13 -9.71 -5.45
C GLY A 56 18.89 -9.96 -6.32
N ASP A 57 17.69 -10.07 -5.73
CA ASP A 57 16.43 -10.23 -6.49
C ASP A 57 16.08 -8.99 -7.33
N LYS A 58 15.17 -9.13 -8.31
CA LYS A 58 14.76 -8.03 -9.20
C LYS A 58 14.24 -6.84 -8.39
N ALA A 59 14.89 -5.68 -8.51
CA ALA A 59 14.46 -4.48 -7.82
C ALA A 59 13.25 -3.84 -8.53
N THR A 60 12.41 -3.16 -7.75
CA THR A 60 11.27 -2.38 -8.28
C THR A 60 11.53 -0.87 -8.25
N GLY A 61 12.74 -0.47 -7.86
CA GLY A 61 13.16 0.92 -7.75
C GLY A 61 13.70 1.27 -6.36
N TYR A 62 13.69 2.56 -6.05
CA TYR A 62 14.13 3.07 -4.74
C TYR A 62 13.05 2.92 -3.68
N HIS A 63 13.39 2.24 -2.58
CA HIS A 63 12.59 2.21 -1.37
C HIS A 63 13.48 2.56 -0.18
N TYR A 64 13.05 3.55 0.60
CA TYR A 64 13.80 4.03 1.77
C TYR A 64 15.26 4.39 1.42
N ARG A 65 15.45 5.11 0.30
CA ARG A 65 16.76 5.54 -0.27
C ARG A 65 17.63 4.45 -0.92
N CYS A 66 17.21 3.19 -0.96
CA CYS A 66 17.98 2.10 -1.57
C CYS A 66 17.22 1.38 -2.68
N ILE A 67 17.95 0.88 -3.67
CA ILE A 67 17.38 0.06 -4.75
C ILE A 67 17.08 -1.33 -4.21
N THR A 68 15.79 -1.65 -4.07
CA THR A 68 15.38 -2.89 -3.41
C THR A 68 14.18 -3.53 -4.11
N CYS A 69 14.00 -4.84 -3.89
CA CYS A 69 12.81 -5.57 -4.31
C CYS A 69 11.64 -5.35 -3.33
N GLU A 70 10.41 -5.68 -3.76
CA GLU A 70 9.21 -5.58 -2.90
C GLU A 70 9.32 -6.43 -1.63
N GLY A 71 10.02 -7.57 -1.69
CA GLY A 71 10.25 -8.43 -0.54
C GLY A 71 11.04 -7.73 0.57
N CYS A 72 12.17 -7.10 0.23
CA CYS A 72 13.01 -6.38 1.19
C CYS A 72 12.38 -5.05 1.64
N LYS A 73 11.70 -4.34 0.73
CA LYS A 73 10.88 -3.16 1.06
C LYS A 73 9.81 -3.49 2.10
N GLY A 74 9.04 -4.55 1.89
CA GLY A 74 7.97 -4.97 2.78
C GLY A 74 8.48 -5.48 4.13
N PHE A 75 9.55 -6.28 4.11
CA PHE A 75 10.25 -6.73 5.31
C PHE A 75 10.70 -5.54 6.17
N PHE A 76 11.49 -4.63 5.59
CA PHE A 76 11.99 -3.44 6.28
C PHE A 76 10.88 -2.60 6.90
N ARG A 77 9.82 -2.32 6.12
CA ARG A 77 8.66 -1.58 6.60
C ARG A 77 8.02 -2.23 7.83
N ARG A 78 7.75 -3.53 7.77
CA ARG A 78 7.09 -4.25 8.88
C ARG A 78 7.99 -4.31 10.11
N THR A 79 9.29 -4.53 9.92
CA THR A 79 10.26 -4.58 11.02
C THR A 79 10.31 -3.27 11.79
N ILE A 80 10.34 -2.12 11.10
CA ILE A 80 10.36 -0.80 11.76
C ILE A 80 9.00 -0.45 12.36
N GLN A 81 7.90 -0.64 11.62
CA GLN A 81 6.56 -0.27 12.12
C GLN A 81 6.13 -1.06 13.36
N LYS A 82 6.49 -2.34 13.44
CA LYS A 82 6.15 -3.21 14.57
C LYS A 82 7.28 -3.34 15.59
N ASN A 83 8.35 -2.56 15.44
CA ASN A 83 9.56 -2.62 16.28
C ASN A 83 10.05 -4.06 16.52
N LEU A 84 10.17 -4.85 15.45
CA LEU A 84 10.54 -6.28 15.53
C LEU A 84 12.04 -6.51 15.54
N HIS A 85 12.85 -5.53 15.15
CA HIS A 85 14.30 -5.72 15.08
C HIS A 85 14.96 -6.11 16.42
N PRO A 86 14.48 -5.69 17.61
CA PRO A 86 15.06 -6.13 18.88
C PRO A 86 14.79 -7.61 19.19
N SER A 87 13.71 -8.19 18.65
CA SER A 87 13.34 -9.59 18.90
C SER A 87 13.99 -10.56 17.91
N TYR A 88 14.61 -10.07 16.84
CA TYR A 88 15.30 -10.93 15.88
C TYR A 88 16.58 -11.51 16.48
N SER A 89 16.68 -12.83 16.49
CA SER A 89 17.90 -13.57 16.82
C SER A 89 18.43 -14.32 15.59
N CYS A 90 19.75 -14.47 15.50
CA CYS A 90 20.36 -15.39 14.55
C CYS A 90 20.58 -16.73 15.24
N LYS A 91 20.34 -17.83 14.51
CA LYS A 91 20.62 -19.20 14.97
C LYS A 91 22.08 -19.63 14.73
N TYR A 92 22.85 -18.80 14.05
CA TYR A 92 24.24 -19.02 13.64
C TYR A 92 25.07 -17.78 14.03
N ASP A 93 26.18 -17.52 13.35
CA ASP A 93 27.18 -16.49 13.72
C ASP A 93 26.80 -15.05 13.32
N SER A 94 25.51 -14.73 13.21
CA SER A 94 25.04 -13.40 12.74
C SER A 94 25.58 -12.94 11.38
N CYS A 95 26.20 -13.82 10.59
CA CYS A 95 26.74 -13.55 9.26
C CYS A 95 26.10 -14.45 8.16
N CYS A 96 24.80 -14.75 8.25
CA CYS A 96 24.08 -15.54 7.24
C CYS A 96 24.01 -14.85 5.87
N ILE A 97 24.39 -15.55 4.79
CA ILE A 97 24.27 -15.06 3.42
C ILE A 97 22.79 -14.71 3.13
N ILE A 98 22.57 -13.54 2.51
CA ILE A 98 21.24 -13.05 2.15
C ILE A 98 21.15 -12.94 0.64
N ASP A 99 20.46 -13.90 0.01
CA ASP A 99 20.14 -13.91 -1.42
C ASP A 99 18.62 -14.07 -1.65
N LYS A 100 18.19 -14.18 -2.91
CA LYS A 100 16.77 -14.31 -3.29
C LYS A 100 16.07 -15.50 -2.61
N ILE A 101 16.79 -16.60 -2.41
CA ILE A 101 16.29 -17.88 -1.90
C ILE A 101 16.40 -17.89 -0.36
N THR A 102 17.55 -17.48 0.18
CA THR A 102 17.91 -17.62 1.60
C THR A 102 17.46 -16.45 2.48
N ARG A 103 17.02 -15.33 1.90
CA ARG A 103 16.60 -14.11 2.65
C ARG A 103 15.53 -14.32 3.71
N ASN A 104 14.79 -15.43 3.72
CA ASN A 104 13.78 -15.71 4.73
C ASN A 104 14.29 -16.60 5.88
N GLN A 105 15.50 -17.17 5.77
CA GLN A 105 16.07 -18.09 6.77
C GLN A 105 16.51 -17.37 8.05
N CYS A 106 17.02 -16.14 7.93
CA CYS A 106 17.46 -15.36 9.08
C CYS A 106 17.01 -13.89 9.01
N GLN A 107 16.06 -13.53 9.88
CA GLN A 107 15.52 -12.17 9.96
C GLN A 107 16.55 -11.16 10.49
N LEU A 108 17.36 -11.55 11.48
CA LEU A 108 18.40 -10.68 12.05
C LEU A 108 19.43 -10.28 10.98
N CYS A 109 20.01 -11.24 10.28
CA CYS A 109 21.01 -10.98 9.24
C CYS A 109 20.44 -10.18 8.07
N ARG A 110 19.20 -10.48 7.66
CA ARG A 110 18.51 -9.71 6.63
C ARG A 110 18.31 -8.25 7.06
N PHE A 111 17.86 -8.00 8.29
CA PHE A 111 17.67 -6.64 8.80
C PHE A 111 19.00 -5.90 8.95
N LYS A 112 20.02 -6.56 9.50
CA LYS A 112 21.39 -6.00 9.57
C LYS A 112 21.90 -5.61 8.17
N LYS A 113 21.66 -6.43 7.15
CA LYS A 113 22.01 -6.11 5.75
C LYS A 113 21.21 -4.92 5.22
N CYS A 114 19.91 -4.80 5.51
CA CYS A 114 19.11 -3.62 5.14
C CYS A 114 19.70 -2.33 5.71
N ILE A 115 20.16 -2.35 6.96
CA ILE A 115 20.79 -1.17 7.59
C ILE A 115 22.17 -0.91 7.01
N SER A 116 22.98 -1.94 6.78
CA SER A 116 24.33 -1.76 6.26
C SER A 116 24.37 -1.19 4.84
N VAL A 117 23.37 -1.48 4.01
CA VAL A 117 23.23 -0.86 2.67
C VAL A 117 22.61 0.54 2.69
N GLY A 118 22.15 1.02 3.85
CA GLY A 118 21.66 2.38 4.05
C GLY A 118 20.14 2.58 3.92
N MET A 119 19.31 1.55 4.15
CA MET A 119 17.85 1.74 4.16
C MET A 119 17.44 2.66 5.32
N ALA A 120 16.73 3.74 4.98
CA ALA A 120 16.43 4.85 5.89
C ALA A 120 15.19 4.55 6.75
N MET A 121 15.40 4.35 8.07
CA MET A 121 14.32 4.02 9.01
C MET A 121 13.32 5.17 9.22
N ASP A 122 13.80 6.41 9.19
CA ASP A 122 13.05 7.66 9.36
C ASP A 122 11.97 7.88 8.29
N LEU A 123 12.16 7.30 7.11
CA LEU A 123 11.18 7.34 6.02
C LEU A 123 10.02 6.35 6.22
N VAL A 124 10.11 5.47 7.22
CA VAL A 124 8.98 4.63 7.62
C VAL A 124 8.05 5.45 8.51
N LEU A 125 6.83 5.70 8.03
CA LEU A 125 5.80 6.44 8.76
C LEU A 125 5.54 5.83 10.14
N ASN A 126 5.69 6.64 11.18
CA ASN A 126 5.26 6.35 12.53
C ASN A 126 3.72 6.24 12.62
N ASP A 127 3.21 5.81 13.76
CA ASP A 127 1.79 5.52 13.95
C ASP A 127 0.92 6.76 13.76
N SER A 128 1.29 7.89 14.35
CA SER A 128 0.55 9.16 14.22
C SER A 128 0.42 9.61 12.76
N LYS A 129 1.52 9.64 12.00
CA LYS A 129 1.50 10.04 10.58
C LYS A 129 0.75 9.03 9.73
N ARG A 130 0.80 7.73 10.07
CA ARG A 130 0.05 6.68 9.36
C ARG A 130 -1.46 6.83 9.56
N VAL A 131 -1.89 7.09 10.79
CA VAL A 131 -3.31 7.35 11.12
C VAL A 131 -3.79 8.62 10.43
N ALA A 132 -3.02 9.71 10.50
CA ALA A 132 -3.35 10.96 9.81
C ALA A 132 -3.50 10.76 8.29
N LYS A 133 -2.55 10.05 7.67
CA LYS A 133 -2.63 9.72 6.24
C LYS A 133 -3.87 8.88 5.91
N ARG A 134 -4.25 7.93 6.76
CA ARG A 134 -5.46 7.11 6.54
C ARG A 134 -6.74 7.96 6.62
N ARG A 135 -6.85 8.83 7.63
CA ARG A 135 -7.99 9.76 7.77
C ARG A 135 -8.12 10.64 6.54
N LEU A 136 -7.02 11.27 6.11
CA LEU A 136 -6.99 12.12 4.93
C LEU A 136 -7.40 11.37 3.65
N ILE A 137 -7.00 10.10 3.49
CA ILE A 137 -7.41 9.29 2.34
C ILE A 137 -8.92 9.04 2.37
N GLU A 138 -9.47 8.73 3.54
CA GLU A 138 -10.90 8.44 3.69
C GLU A 138 -11.75 9.70 3.45
N GLU A 139 -11.40 10.81 4.08
CA GLU A 139 -12.04 12.11 3.87
C GLU A 139 -12.03 12.53 2.40
N ASN A 140 -10.91 12.30 1.69
CA ASN A 140 -10.84 12.60 0.26
C ASN A 140 -11.72 11.68 -0.59
N ARG A 141 -11.90 10.42 -0.20
CA ARG A 141 -12.82 9.49 -0.89
C ARG A 141 -14.26 9.91 -0.69
N GLU A 142 -14.63 10.27 0.53
CA GLU A 142 -15.96 10.77 0.85
C GLU A 142 -16.26 12.06 0.09
N ARG A 143 -15.30 12.99 0.05
CA ARG A 143 -15.43 14.24 -0.70
C ARG A 143 -15.65 13.97 -2.19
N LYS A 144 -14.84 13.11 -2.82
CA LYS A 144 -15.02 12.72 -4.22
C LYS A 144 -16.40 12.11 -4.48
N LYS A 145 -16.87 11.24 -3.59
CA LYS A 145 -18.20 10.63 -3.70
C LYS A 145 -19.33 11.67 -3.61
N LYS A 146 -19.20 12.68 -2.73
CA LYS A 146 -20.16 13.80 -2.64
C LYS A 146 -20.12 14.68 -3.89
N GLU A 147 -18.92 15.02 -4.38
CA GLU A 147 -18.72 15.79 -5.61
C GLU A 147 -19.33 15.05 -6.83
N GLU A 148 -19.11 13.74 -6.95
CA GLU A 148 -19.72 12.90 -7.98
C GLU A 148 -21.25 12.86 -7.86
N MET A 149 -21.79 12.70 -6.65
CA MET A 149 -23.25 12.74 -6.43
C MET A 149 -23.86 14.08 -6.83
N VAL A 150 -23.25 15.20 -6.44
CA VAL A 150 -23.71 16.54 -6.83
C VAL A 150 -23.63 16.73 -8.34
N LYS A 151 -22.53 16.27 -8.98
CA LYS A 151 -22.40 16.30 -10.43
C LYS A 151 -23.51 15.51 -11.12
N THR A 152 -23.83 14.30 -10.64
CA THR A 152 -24.93 13.51 -11.21
C THR A 152 -26.30 14.17 -11.06
N LEU A 153 -26.50 14.99 -10.02
CA LEU A 153 -27.73 15.77 -9.86
C LEU A 153 -27.77 16.97 -10.82
N HIS A 154 -26.64 17.64 -11.02
CA HIS A 154 -26.53 18.80 -11.92
C HIS A 154 -26.62 18.40 -13.40
N ASP A 155 -26.02 17.28 -13.79
CA ASP A 155 -26.05 16.75 -15.17
C ASP A 155 -27.38 16.06 -15.52
N ARG A 156 -28.36 16.05 -14.60
CA ARG A 156 -29.68 15.47 -14.85
C ARG A 156 -30.47 16.44 -15.74
N PRO A 157 -30.90 16.04 -16.95
CA PRO A 157 -31.70 16.90 -17.80
C PRO A 157 -33.02 17.25 -17.11
N GLU A 158 -33.45 18.50 -17.21
CA GLU A 158 -34.78 18.89 -16.73
C GLU A 158 -35.84 18.15 -17.55
N PRO A 159 -36.85 17.53 -16.90
CA PRO A 159 -37.92 16.88 -17.62
C PRO A 159 -38.70 17.91 -18.44
N THR A 160 -39.08 17.52 -19.66
CA THR A 160 -40.03 18.28 -20.46
C THR A 160 -41.42 18.32 -19.79
N VAL A 161 -42.30 19.22 -20.24
CA VAL A 161 -43.65 19.38 -19.67
C VAL A 161 -44.44 18.06 -19.70
N SER A 162 -44.39 17.31 -20.82
CA SER A 162 -45.07 16.01 -20.93
C SER A 162 -44.48 14.95 -20.00
N GLU A 163 -43.16 14.97 -19.78
CA GLU A 163 -42.50 14.06 -18.85
C GLU A 163 -42.88 14.40 -17.39
N TRP A 164 -42.99 15.69 -17.04
CA TRP A 164 -43.49 16.12 -15.74
C TRP A 164 -44.93 15.66 -15.49
N GLU A 165 -45.81 15.77 -16.49
CA GLU A 165 -47.18 15.28 -16.42
C GLU A 165 -47.22 13.78 -16.12
N LEU A 166 -46.38 13.01 -16.83
CA LEU A 166 -46.25 11.56 -16.62
C LEU A 166 -45.70 11.23 -15.23
N ILE A 167 -44.63 11.91 -14.78
CA ILE A 167 -44.05 11.74 -13.44
C ILE A 167 -45.11 12.00 -12.37
N ARG A 168 -45.89 13.07 -12.51
CA ARG A 168 -46.96 13.43 -11.58
C ARG A 168 -48.03 12.34 -11.53
N MET A 169 -48.52 11.89 -12.69
CA MET A 169 -49.54 10.85 -12.80
C MET A 169 -49.09 9.52 -12.17
N VAL A 170 -47.87 9.06 -12.46
CA VAL A 170 -47.32 7.82 -11.90
C VAL A 170 -47.10 7.94 -10.40
N THR A 171 -46.60 9.08 -9.92
CA THR A 171 -46.40 9.34 -8.49
C THR A 171 -47.72 9.38 -7.75
N GLU A 172 -48.75 10.01 -8.31
CA GLU A 172 -50.11 10.03 -7.77
C GLU A 172 -50.68 8.61 -7.63
N ALA A 173 -50.63 7.83 -8.73
CA ALA A 173 -51.07 6.44 -8.73
C ALA A 173 -50.31 5.59 -7.71
N HIS A 174 -48.99 5.79 -7.60
CA HIS A 174 -48.17 5.13 -6.58
C HIS A 174 -48.64 5.52 -5.17
N ARG A 175 -48.90 6.79 -4.90
CA ARG A 175 -49.40 7.21 -3.58
C ARG A 175 -50.75 6.57 -3.28
N HIS A 176 -51.70 6.56 -4.20
CA HIS A 176 -53.00 5.93 -3.95
C HIS A 176 -52.92 4.41 -3.75
N THR A 177 -51.98 3.73 -4.39
CA THR A 177 -51.81 2.28 -4.28
C THR A 177 -50.90 1.86 -3.12
N ASN A 178 -49.95 2.70 -2.70
CA ASN A 178 -49.00 2.44 -1.60
C ASN A 178 -49.22 3.26 -0.32
N ALA A 179 -50.23 4.14 -0.24
CA ALA A 179 -50.54 4.92 0.97
C ALA A 179 -51.01 4.07 2.17
N GLN A 180 -51.19 2.76 2.02
CA GLN A 180 -51.60 1.87 3.13
C GLN A 180 -50.43 1.37 4.01
N GLY A 181 -49.32 2.10 4.07
CA GLY A 181 -48.20 1.78 4.97
C GLY A 181 -47.53 0.41 4.67
N PRO A 182 -46.75 -0.16 5.60
CA PRO A 182 -45.92 -1.35 5.35
C PRO A 182 -46.72 -2.65 5.16
N HIS A 183 -48.06 -2.61 5.11
CA HIS A 183 -48.93 -3.76 4.92
C HIS A 183 -48.62 -4.55 3.63
N TRP A 184 -48.17 -3.89 2.56
CA TRP A 184 -47.75 -4.57 1.33
C TRP A 184 -46.52 -5.48 1.51
N LYS A 185 -45.66 -5.23 2.51
CA LYS A 185 -44.51 -6.10 2.84
C LYS A 185 -44.93 -7.42 3.49
N GLN A 186 -46.13 -7.49 4.07
CA GLN A 186 -46.63 -8.67 4.79
C GLN A 186 -47.08 -9.81 3.85
N LYS A 187 -47.42 -9.49 2.58
CA LYS A 187 -47.82 -10.47 1.56
C LYS A 187 -46.66 -11.22 0.89
N ARG A 188 -45.40 -10.99 1.28
CA ARG A 188 -44.25 -11.84 0.89
C ARG A 188 -43.98 -13.01 1.86
N LYS A 189 -44.99 -13.48 2.60
CA LYS A 189 -44.93 -14.79 3.30
C LYS A 189 -45.33 -15.99 2.43
N PHE A 190 -45.45 -15.83 1.11
CA PHE A 190 -45.64 -16.92 0.16
C PHE A 190 -44.40 -17.15 -0.70
N LEU A 191 -43.29 -17.49 -0.06
CA LEU A 191 -42.29 -18.40 -0.61
C LEU A 191 -41.85 -19.33 0.54
N VAL A 192 -42.81 -20.12 1.03
CA VAL A 192 -42.49 -21.30 1.82
C VAL A 192 -41.83 -22.28 0.85
N ARG A 193 -40.56 -22.58 1.12
CA ARG A 193 -39.78 -23.79 0.79
C ARG A 193 -40.27 -24.58 -0.44
N GLY A 194 -39.62 -24.36 -1.58
CA GLY A 194 -39.49 -25.40 -2.60
C GLY A 194 -38.54 -26.51 -2.11
N PRO A 195 -38.74 -27.77 -2.52
CA PRO A 195 -38.15 -28.94 -1.87
C PRO A 195 -36.64 -29.03 -2.09
N VAL A 196 -35.96 -29.51 -1.05
CA VAL A 196 -34.67 -30.17 -1.14
C VAL A 196 -34.81 -31.35 -2.11
N VAL A 197 -34.14 -31.28 -3.26
CA VAL A 197 -33.85 -32.47 -4.05
C VAL A 197 -32.56 -33.08 -3.48
N SER A 198 -32.74 -34.07 -2.61
CA SER A 198 -31.72 -35.06 -2.26
C SER A 198 -32.13 -36.38 -2.91
N GLU A 199 -31.24 -36.86 -3.78
CA GLU A 199 -30.95 -38.25 -4.17
C GLU A 199 -32.06 -39.15 -4.76
N CYS A 200 -31.75 -39.74 -5.92
CA CYS A 200 -31.59 -41.20 -6.08
C CYS A 200 -31.17 -41.56 -7.53
N LEU A 201 -29.86 -41.82 -7.71
CA LEU A 201 -29.20 -42.96 -8.40
C LEU A 201 -27.76 -42.58 -8.79
#